data_AF-A0A8B6EA51-F1
#
_entry.id   AF-A0A8B6EA51-F1
#
_cell.length_a   1.000
_cell.length_b   1.000
_cell.length_c   1.000
_cell.angle_alpha   90.00
_cell.angle_beta   90.00
_cell.angle_gamma   90.00
#
_symmetry.space_group_name_H-M   'P 1'
#
loop_
_entity.id
_entity.type
_entity.pdbx_description
1 polymer ?
#
loop_
_entity_poly.entity_id
_entity_poly.type
_entity_poly.pdbx_seq_one_letter_code
_entity_poly.pdbx_strand_id
1 'polypeptide(L)'
;MKDWKREILDGVDMVSFPGCVLGVIFVYGETSQAILANKKGHVLCAAAEYGKGRIIVISHNVFVNSFGKKDTKRKNKRFNENIRNWITKNPDKGNEIPCFSDYFNNFDELPPECRILTWNRLPVRTEDNSVLKLLDWIERGGGLICGVCPWGFAEVYKIDVENIPLNIIFKAIGIAYAGKLMYKNDSDLAELLVKDNMADYAKPSDLVSAINNHPEKINRLGGLIHSVVHLPEELYIKHKPHVVEMIQKLSPDNNHIPTRSKPVESHDAKKAAMLMCDIMIRDGLEGNVVLAEGIHEFPGRFENTPEIQSIELEFSSQTHKFHSTGCYLPAGTVMELSWSKTKKPWNIIIGLHGDELYNTDSKLRRWPKIRIKKELKTNELGNFSSTPLNICSPF
;
A
#
# COMPACT_ATOMS: atom_id res chain seq x y z
N MET A 1 -5.28 26.46 6.46
CA MET A 1 -4.80 25.08 6.25
C MET A 1 -3.41 24.98 6.86
N LYS A 2 -3.11 23.94 7.65
CA LYS A 2 -1.77 23.79 8.25
C LYS A 2 -0.80 23.38 7.13
N ASP A 3 0.29 24.13 6.96
CA ASP A 3 1.21 23.95 5.81
C ASP A 3 2.48 23.22 6.25
N TRP A 4 2.32 22.02 6.82
CA TRP A 4 3.45 21.26 7.38
C TRP A 4 4.45 20.88 6.30
N LYS A 5 3.98 20.56 5.09
CA LYS A 5 4.84 20.32 3.94
C LYS A 5 5.75 21.51 3.64
N ARG A 6 5.23 22.75 3.62
CA ARG A 6 6.08 23.94 3.43
C ARG A 6 7.09 24.10 4.56
N GLU A 7 6.67 23.94 5.82
CA GLU A 7 7.58 24.05 6.98
C GLU A 7 8.71 23.01 6.92
N ILE A 8 8.39 21.76 6.58
CA ILE A 8 9.34 20.65 6.56
C ILE A 8 10.28 20.73 5.34
N LEU A 9 9.80 21.21 4.19
CA LEU A 9 10.58 21.31 2.95
C LEU A 9 11.21 22.69 2.71
N ASP A 10 11.11 23.62 3.67
CA ASP A 10 11.66 24.96 3.51
C ASP A 10 13.18 24.94 3.24
N GLY A 11 13.60 25.55 2.13
CA GLY A 11 14.99 25.53 1.67
C GLY A 11 15.55 24.13 1.35
N VAL A 12 14.69 23.13 1.09
CA VAL A 12 15.08 21.78 0.67
C VAL A 12 14.81 21.62 -0.82
N ASP A 13 15.85 21.46 -1.61
CA ASP A 13 15.71 21.18 -3.05
C ASP A 13 15.55 19.69 -3.36
N MET A 14 16.09 18.84 -2.49
CA MET A 14 16.19 17.40 -2.71
C MET A 14 16.32 16.64 -1.39
N VAL A 15 15.76 15.44 -1.34
CA VAL A 15 15.94 14.48 -0.25
C VAL A 15 16.54 13.18 -0.79
N SER A 16 17.57 12.67 -0.12
CA SER A 16 18.33 11.49 -0.54
C SER A 16 18.08 10.29 0.36
N PHE A 17 17.84 9.12 -0.23
CA PHE A 17 17.61 7.83 0.44
C PHE A 17 18.60 6.76 -0.07
N PRO A 18 19.91 6.99 0.06
CA PRO A 18 20.94 6.16 -0.59
C PRO A 18 20.89 4.71 -0.11
N GLY A 19 20.96 3.76 -1.05
CA GLY A 19 20.96 2.32 -0.75
C GLY A 19 19.67 1.78 -0.10
N CYS A 20 18.55 2.51 -0.21
CA CYS A 20 17.28 2.12 0.41
C CYS A 20 16.21 1.88 -0.66
N VAL A 21 15.46 0.79 -0.51
CA VAL A 21 14.22 0.55 -1.25
C VAL A 21 13.06 0.89 -0.31
N LEU A 22 12.34 1.95 -0.62
CA LEU A 22 11.33 2.50 0.27
C LEU A 22 10.00 1.77 0.11
N GLY A 23 9.26 1.60 1.20
CA GLY A 23 7.84 1.22 1.14
C GLY A 23 6.96 2.38 0.65
N VAL A 24 5.70 2.09 0.35
CA VAL A 24 4.70 3.11 0.02
C VAL A 24 3.75 3.34 1.19
N ILE A 25 3.53 4.60 1.53
CA ILE A 25 2.62 5.06 2.58
C ILE A 25 1.30 5.49 1.92
N PHE A 26 0.19 5.19 2.57
CA PHE A 26 -1.13 5.68 2.23
C PHE A 26 -1.62 6.62 3.33
N VAL A 27 -2.00 7.85 2.96
CA VAL A 27 -2.44 8.88 3.90
C VAL A 27 -3.93 9.11 3.71
N TYR A 28 -4.71 8.91 4.77
CA TYR A 28 -6.17 9.03 4.75
C TYR A 28 -6.76 9.86 5.90
N GLY A 29 -5.95 10.18 6.91
CA GLY A 29 -6.39 10.96 8.06
C GLY A 29 -6.46 12.46 7.78
N GLU A 30 -7.35 13.13 8.51
CA GLU A 30 -7.43 14.59 8.54
C GLU A 30 -6.27 15.21 9.32
N THR A 31 -5.74 14.48 10.30
CA THR A 31 -4.60 14.89 11.13
C THR A 31 -3.25 14.45 10.57
N SER A 32 -3.21 13.93 9.34
CA SER A 32 -1.99 13.56 8.63
C SER A 32 -1.84 14.29 7.29
N GLN A 33 -0.61 14.40 6.78
CA GLN A 33 -0.29 15.03 5.52
C GLN A 33 0.87 14.28 4.86
N ALA A 34 0.77 14.03 3.55
CA ALA A 34 1.92 13.57 2.78
C ALA A 34 2.96 14.70 2.69
N ILE A 35 4.24 14.38 2.90
CA ILE A 35 5.33 15.34 2.84
C ILE A 35 6.17 15.12 1.59
N LEU A 36 6.53 13.87 1.30
CA LEU A 36 7.28 13.50 0.10
C LEU A 36 6.56 12.38 -0.63
N ALA A 37 6.27 12.62 -1.91
CA ALA A 37 5.83 11.59 -2.85
C ALA A 37 6.67 11.66 -4.13
N ASN A 38 6.94 10.50 -4.72
CA ASN A 38 7.70 10.43 -5.96
C ASN A 38 6.89 10.93 -7.18
N LYS A 39 7.50 10.91 -8.37
CA LYS A 39 6.85 11.31 -9.64
C LYS A 39 5.61 10.52 -10.02
N LYS A 40 5.44 9.33 -9.43
CA LYS A 40 4.27 8.47 -9.60
C LYS A 40 3.19 8.72 -8.54
N GLY A 41 3.45 9.56 -7.54
CA GLY A 41 2.52 9.82 -6.43
C GLY A 41 2.61 8.81 -5.27
N HIS A 42 3.59 7.88 -5.27
CA HIS A 42 3.81 7.04 -4.09
C HIS A 42 4.36 7.89 -2.95
N VAL A 43 3.66 7.94 -1.82
CA VAL A 43 4.12 8.65 -0.62
C VAL A 43 5.22 7.84 0.06
N LEU A 44 6.30 8.53 0.40
CA LEU A 44 7.51 7.98 1.02
C LEU A 44 7.76 8.58 2.41
N CYS A 45 7.24 9.78 2.65
CA CYS A 45 7.25 10.45 3.95
C CYS A 45 5.91 11.12 4.20
N ALA A 46 5.39 10.94 5.42
CA ALA A 46 4.18 11.58 5.89
C ALA A 46 4.39 12.19 7.28
N ALA A 47 3.60 13.19 7.61
CA ALA A 47 3.59 13.87 8.89
C ALA A 47 2.19 13.80 9.50
N ALA A 48 2.09 13.79 10.83
CA ALA A 48 0.82 13.86 11.53
C ALA A 48 0.91 14.57 12.87
N GLU A 49 -0.23 15.11 13.33
CA GLU A 49 -0.41 15.55 14.71
C GLU A 49 -1.31 14.54 15.45
N TYR A 50 -0.95 14.23 16.69
CA TYR A 50 -1.72 13.37 17.58
C TYR A 50 -1.72 13.97 18.99
N GLY A 51 -2.89 14.40 19.47
CA GLY A 51 -2.99 15.25 20.65
C GLY A 51 -2.12 16.50 20.53
N LYS A 52 -1.18 16.68 21.47
CA LYS A 52 -0.21 17.78 21.48
C LYS A 52 1.08 17.46 20.72
N GLY A 53 1.34 16.18 20.43
CA GLY A 53 2.57 15.72 19.78
C GLY A 53 2.52 15.71 18.26
N ARG A 54 3.64 15.30 17.67
CA ARG A 54 3.87 15.25 16.23
C ARG A 54 4.62 13.99 15.83
N ILE A 55 4.27 13.45 14.67
CA ILE A 55 4.82 12.20 14.16
C ILE A 55 5.32 12.42 12.73
N ILE A 56 6.53 11.95 12.43
CA ILE A 56 7.07 11.80 11.08
C ILE A 56 7.20 10.31 10.78
N VAL A 57 6.60 9.87 9.69
CA VAL A 57 6.70 8.50 9.18
C VAL A 57 7.51 8.50 7.90
N ILE A 58 8.56 7.69 7.83
CA ILE A 58 9.36 7.47 6.62
C ILE A 58 9.46 5.98 6.38
N SER A 59 9.14 5.51 5.17
CA SER A 59 8.93 4.09 4.88
C SER A 59 10.21 3.23 4.78
N HIS A 60 11.25 3.60 5.54
CA HIS A 60 12.47 2.82 5.70
C HIS A 60 13.24 3.23 6.97
N ASN A 61 13.69 2.24 7.73
CA ASN A 61 14.40 2.42 9.00
C ASN A 61 15.77 3.09 8.84
N VAL A 62 16.51 2.87 7.75
CA VAL A 62 17.84 3.49 7.55
C VAL A 62 17.80 5.02 7.67
N PHE A 63 16.74 5.68 7.19
CA PHE A 63 16.60 7.12 7.36
C PHE A 63 16.44 7.48 8.84
N VAL A 64 15.55 6.79 9.55
CA VAL A 64 15.30 6.94 10.99
C VAL A 64 16.60 6.76 11.79
N ASN A 65 17.38 5.74 11.46
CA ASN A 65 18.66 5.42 12.11
C ASN A 65 19.72 6.51 11.92
N SER A 66 19.62 7.28 10.83
CA SER A 66 20.57 8.34 10.51
C SER A 66 20.18 9.68 11.15
N PHE A 67 18.92 9.87 11.53
CA PHE A 67 18.41 11.16 12.01
C PHE A 67 19.23 11.71 13.18
N GLY A 68 19.64 12.99 13.11
CA GLY A 68 20.40 13.63 14.19
C GLY A 68 21.85 13.17 14.38
N LYS A 69 22.35 12.19 13.63
CA LYS A 69 23.77 11.80 13.67
C LYS A 69 24.64 12.85 12.94
N LYS A 70 25.84 13.11 13.49
CA LYS A 70 26.80 14.12 13.02
C LYS A 70 27.24 13.96 11.56
N ASP A 71 26.99 12.79 10.95
CA ASP A 71 27.40 12.42 9.59
C ASP A 71 26.21 12.15 8.64
N THR A 72 25.04 12.74 8.92
CA THR A 72 23.98 12.76 7.91
C THR A 72 24.50 13.48 6.69
N LYS A 73 24.67 12.74 5.58
CA LYS A 73 25.13 13.23 4.28
C LYS A 73 24.59 14.63 4.06
N ARG A 74 25.47 15.62 3.81
CA ARG A 74 25.16 17.06 3.71
C ARG A 74 23.82 17.37 2.99
N LYS A 75 23.45 16.52 2.03
CA LYS A 75 22.19 16.54 1.27
C LYS A 75 20.90 16.55 2.10
N ASN A 76 20.82 15.85 3.25
CA ASN A 76 19.59 15.80 4.07
C ASN A 76 19.61 16.72 5.30
N LYS A 77 20.68 17.50 5.50
CA LYS A 77 20.88 18.29 6.72
C LYS A 77 19.69 19.24 6.99
N ARG A 78 19.32 20.06 6.00
CA ARG A 78 18.22 21.01 6.12
C ARG A 78 16.88 20.30 6.37
N PHE A 79 16.60 19.23 5.64
CA PHE A 79 15.39 18.44 5.82
C PHE A 79 15.27 17.89 7.26
N ASN A 80 16.38 17.37 7.82
CA ASN A 80 16.41 16.89 9.21
C ASN A 80 16.24 18.01 10.23
N GLU A 81 16.83 19.19 9.99
CA GLU A 81 16.65 20.38 10.83
C GLU A 81 15.19 20.85 10.83
N ASN A 82 14.56 20.88 9.66
CA ASN A 82 13.16 21.27 9.53
C ASN A 82 12.23 20.26 10.21
N ILE A 83 12.48 18.95 10.03
CA ILE A 83 11.76 17.90 10.77
C ILE A 83 11.92 18.11 12.28
N ARG A 84 13.14 18.38 12.77
CA ARG A 84 13.40 18.63 14.19
C ARG A 84 12.60 19.82 14.70
N ASN A 85 12.65 20.94 13.97
CA ASN A 85 11.93 22.17 14.34
C ASN A 85 10.40 21.95 14.32
N TRP A 86 9.92 21.26 13.30
CA TRP A 86 8.51 20.94 13.18
C TRP A 86 8.10 20.00 14.31
N ILE A 87 8.76 18.87 14.53
CA ILE A 87 8.26 17.85 15.44
C ILE A 87 8.19 18.30 16.90
N THR A 88 9.04 19.23 17.32
CA THR A 88 9.08 19.68 18.73
C THR A 88 8.22 20.90 19.02
N LYS A 89 7.73 21.63 18.00
CA LYS A 89 7.04 22.94 18.15
C LYS A 89 7.85 23.97 18.98
N ASN A 90 9.15 23.74 19.24
CA ASN A 90 9.84 24.36 20.37
C ASN A 90 10.37 25.78 20.06
N PRO A 91 10.07 26.80 20.90
CA PRO A 91 10.75 28.09 20.87
C PRO A 91 12.23 28.02 21.31
N ASP A 92 12.62 27.02 22.13
CA ASP A 92 14.00 26.84 22.63
C ASP A 92 14.84 25.92 21.73
N LYS A 93 15.00 26.34 20.46
CA LYS A 93 15.79 25.62 19.46
C LYS A 93 17.19 25.30 19.98
N GLY A 94 17.59 24.02 19.99
CA GLY A 94 18.96 23.59 20.28
C GLY A 94 19.18 22.84 21.59
N ASN A 95 18.18 22.76 22.48
CA ASN A 95 18.23 21.96 23.72
C ASN A 95 17.42 20.65 23.62
N GLU A 96 16.98 20.24 22.43
CA GLU A 96 16.22 19.00 22.27
C GLU A 96 17.13 17.77 22.39
N ILE A 97 16.72 16.81 23.23
CA ILE A 97 17.43 15.55 23.41
C ILE A 97 16.73 14.47 22.57
N PRO A 98 17.29 14.11 21.38
CA PRO A 98 16.80 12.99 20.62
C PRO A 98 17.23 11.69 21.31
N CYS A 99 16.26 10.85 21.62
CA CYS A 99 16.48 9.49 22.09
C CYS A 99 16.34 8.54 20.90
N PHE A 100 17.27 7.60 20.78
CA PHE A 100 17.19 6.57 19.77
C PHE A 100 16.69 5.30 20.43
N SER A 101 15.66 4.67 19.84
CA SER A 101 15.15 3.39 20.35
C SER A 101 16.22 2.30 20.41
N ASP A 102 17.33 2.45 19.69
CA ASP A 102 18.47 1.54 19.78
C ASP A 102 19.15 1.49 21.16
N TYR A 103 18.91 2.49 22.00
CA TYR A 103 19.48 2.58 23.34
C TYR A 103 18.56 2.08 24.46
N PHE A 104 17.33 1.65 24.13
CA PHE A 104 16.32 1.25 25.12
C PHE A 104 15.66 -0.07 24.73
N ASN A 105 15.45 -0.94 25.72
CA ASN A 105 14.75 -2.21 25.51
C ASN A 105 13.25 -2.09 25.73
N ASN A 106 12.80 -1.10 26.52
CA ASN A 106 11.40 -0.81 26.74
C ASN A 106 11.11 0.70 26.77
N PHE A 107 9.86 1.08 26.51
CA PHE A 107 9.42 2.48 26.54
C PHE A 107 9.61 3.13 27.93
N ASP A 108 9.52 2.35 29.00
CA ASP A 108 9.72 2.84 30.37
C ASP A 108 11.15 3.32 30.67
N GLU A 109 12.12 2.99 29.82
CA GLU A 109 13.51 3.45 29.93
C GLU A 109 13.72 4.82 29.27
N LEU A 110 12.69 5.42 28.67
CA LEU A 110 12.77 6.71 28.00
C LEU A 110 13.09 7.82 29.02
N PRO A 111 14.17 8.60 28.82
CA PRO A 111 14.51 9.68 29.74
C PRO A 111 13.40 10.74 29.81
N PRO A 112 13.08 11.30 31.00
CA PRO A 112 12.05 12.33 31.16
C PRO A 112 12.27 13.58 30.29
N GLU A 113 13.52 13.90 29.99
CA GLU A 113 13.95 15.02 29.16
C GLU A 113 13.86 14.73 27.66
N CYS A 114 13.51 13.49 27.27
CA CYS A 114 13.36 13.11 25.89
C CYS A 114 12.24 13.90 25.22
N ARG A 115 12.55 14.57 24.11
CA ARG A 115 11.57 15.33 23.32
C ARG A 115 11.31 14.73 21.96
N ILE A 116 12.30 14.02 21.41
CA ILE A 116 12.21 13.35 20.12
C ILE A 116 12.62 11.91 20.30
N LEU A 117 11.76 10.97 19.95
CA LEU A 117 12.08 9.56 19.90
C LEU A 117 12.19 9.14 18.44
N THR A 118 13.35 8.63 18.03
CA THR A 118 13.47 7.93 16.74
C THR A 118 13.20 6.46 16.97
N TRP A 119 12.14 5.93 16.36
CA TRP A 119 11.71 4.54 16.52
C TRP A 119 11.88 3.76 15.22
N ASN A 120 12.92 2.95 15.19
CA ASN A 120 13.27 2.06 14.08
C ASN A 120 13.08 0.57 14.43
N ARG A 121 12.79 0.26 15.70
CA ARG A 121 12.71 -1.10 16.20
C ARG A 121 11.35 -1.70 15.92
N LEU A 122 11.38 -2.99 15.63
CA LEU A 122 10.22 -3.83 15.59
C LEU A 122 10.13 -4.43 16.98
N PRO A 123 9.15 -4.08 17.84
CA PRO A 123 8.91 -4.94 18.97
C PRO A 123 8.44 -6.26 18.37
N VAL A 124 9.28 -7.29 18.43
CA VAL A 124 8.94 -8.66 18.00
C VAL A 124 7.82 -9.24 18.89
N ARG A 125 7.32 -8.47 19.87
CA ARG A 125 6.24 -8.85 20.77
C ARG A 125 5.16 -7.78 20.76
N THR A 126 4.06 -8.08 20.09
CA THR A 126 2.78 -7.36 20.13
C THR A 126 2.08 -7.45 21.51
N GLU A 127 2.64 -8.24 22.42
CA GLU A 127 2.13 -8.45 23.78
C GLU A 127 2.54 -7.34 24.77
N ASP A 128 3.44 -6.44 24.37
CA ASP A 128 3.87 -5.34 25.25
C ASP A 128 3.00 -4.08 25.04
N ASN A 129 2.47 -3.54 26.14
CA ASN A 129 1.74 -2.28 26.18
C ASN A 129 2.61 -1.06 25.78
N SER A 130 3.89 -1.24 25.44
CA SER A 130 4.82 -0.17 25.05
C SER A 130 4.27 0.72 23.93
N VAL A 131 3.55 0.16 22.94
CA VAL A 131 2.99 0.96 21.83
C VAL A 131 1.88 1.89 22.32
N LEU A 132 1.06 1.44 23.28
CA LEU A 132 0.03 2.28 23.90
C LEU A 132 0.64 3.36 24.79
N LYS A 133 1.70 3.03 25.54
CA LYS A 133 2.46 4.03 26.32
C LYS A 133 3.12 5.08 25.42
N LEU A 134 3.67 4.65 24.29
CA LEU A 134 4.22 5.55 23.28
C LEU A 134 3.14 6.47 22.72
N LEU A 135 1.94 5.97 22.44
CA LEU A 135 0.81 6.80 22.03
C LEU A 135 0.43 7.85 23.08
N ASP A 136 0.31 7.49 24.36
CA ASP A 136 0.02 8.44 25.44
C ASP A 136 1.11 9.52 25.55
N TRP A 137 2.39 9.16 25.42
CA TRP A 137 3.49 10.13 25.43
C TRP A 137 3.45 11.10 24.25
N ILE A 138 3.14 10.60 23.04
CA ILE A 138 2.94 11.45 21.87
C ILE A 138 1.75 12.38 22.11
N GLU A 139 0.63 11.86 22.60
CA GLU A 139 -0.57 12.65 22.89
C GLU A 139 -0.27 13.83 23.83
N ARG A 140 0.64 13.64 24.80
CA ARG A 140 1.07 14.67 25.76
C ARG A 140 2.08 15.67 25.20
N GLY A 141 2.63 15.47 24.01
CA GLY A 141 3.54 16.41 23.35
C GLY A 141 4.86 15.82 22.87
N GLY A 142 5.05 14.50 22.96
CA GLY A 142 6.22 13.82 22.43
C GLY A 142 6.33 13.88 20.91
N GLY A 143 7.55 14.01 20.40
CA GLY A 143 7.85 13.92 18.97
C GLY A 143 8.32 12.52 18.57
N LEU A 144 7.66 11.86 17.62
CA LEU A 144 8.06 10.54 17.12
C LEU A 144 8.53 10.61 15.66
N ILE A 145 9.76 10.15 15.38
CA ILE A 145 10.22 9.87 14.02
C ILE A 145 10.30 8.36 13.87
N CYS A 146 9.44 7.76 13.06
CA CYS A 146 9.38 6.32 12.92
C CYS A 146 9.32 5.87 11.48
N GLY A 147 9.59 4.59 11.28
CA GLY A 147 9.73 4.05 9.94
C GLY A 147 10.35 2.68 9.93
N VAL A 148 9.72 1.76 9.20
CA VAL A 148 10.29 0.45 8.92
C VAL A 148 10.19 0.18 7.43
N CYS A 149 10.98 -0.78 6.97
CA CYS A 149 10.87 -1.29 5.62
C CYS A 149 9.75 -2.34 5.59
N PRO A 150 8.53 -2.05 5.08
CA PRO A 150 7.39 -2.95 5.24
C PRO A 150 7.57 -4.28 4.48
N TRP A 151 8.08 -4.22 3.25
CA TRP A 151 8.35 -5.41 2.44
C TRP A 151 9.47 -6.25 3.07
N GLY A 152 10.56 -5.62 3.51
CA GLY A 152 11.67 -6.30 4.17
C GLY A 152 11.27 -6.93 5.51
N PHE A 153 10.41 -6.26 6.28
CA PHE A 153 9.83 -6.82 7.51
C PHE A 153 9.08 -8.11 7.21
N ALA A 154 8.15 -8.06 6.25
CA ALA A 154 7.33 -9.21 5.94
C ALA A 154 8.15 -10.39 5.38
N GLU A 155 9.25 -10.10 4.68
CA GLU A 155 10.17 -11.13 4.20
C GLU A 155 11.00 -11.77 5.31
N VAL A 156 11.55 -10.96 6.23
CA VAL A 156 12.42 -11.44 7.31
C VAL A 156 11.62 -12.20 8.36
N TYR A 157 10.50 -11.64 8.81
CA TYR A 157 9.74 -12.18 9.95
C TYR A 157 8.61 -13.13 9.53
N LYS A 158 8.31 -13.24 8.22
CA LYS A 158 7.18 -14.03 7.70
C LYS A 158 5.83 -13.63 8.32
N ILE A 159 5.70 -12.35 8.65
CA ILE A 159 4.50 -11.74 9.23
C ILE A 159 3.95 -10.74 8.20
N ASP A 160 2.63 -10.65 8.07
CA ASP A 160 2.02 -9.68 7.16
C ASP A 160 2.25 -8.23 7.60
N VAL A 161 2.30 -7.34 6.61
CA VAL A 161 2.54 -5.90 6.83
C VAL A 161 1.51 -5.30 7.77
N GLU A 162 0.28 -5.82 7.78
CA GLU A 162 -0.82 -5.41 8.66
C GLU A 162 -0.55 -5.66 10.15
N ASN A 163 0.31 -6.64 10.45
CA ASN A 163 0.68 -7.01 11.81
C ASN A 163 1.97 -6.31 12.29
N ILE A 164 2.48 -5.33 11.55
CA ILE A 164 3.57 -4.48 12.03
C ILE A 164 3.06 -3.67 13.24
N PRO A 165 3.74 -3.72 14.40
CA PRO A 165 3.28 -3.03 15.62
C PRO A 165 3.05 -1.52 15.46
N LEU A 166 3.84 -0.85 14.61
CA LEU A 166 3.65 0.57 14.30
C LEU A 166 2.28 0.88 13.66
N ASN A 167 1.57 -0.11 13.12
CA ASN A 167 0.25 0.09 12.55
C ASN A 167 -0.78 0.55 13.58
N ILE A 168 -0.59 0.26 14.87
CA ILE A 168 -1.44 0.80 15.94
C ILE A 168 -1.34 2.34 15.96
N ILE A 169 -0.12 2.87 15.86
CA ILE A 169 0.13 4.31 15.77
C ILE A 169 -0.40 4.85 14.44
N PHE A 170 -0.13 4.16 13.33
CA PHE A 170 -0.55 4.63 12.01
C PHE A 170 -2.08 4.70 11.88
N LYS A 171 -2.80 3.72 12.42
CA LYS A 171 -4.27 3.73 12.48
C LYS A 171 -4.79 4.95 13.24
N ALA A 172 -4.15 5.32 14.36
CA ALA A 172 -4.53 6.48 15.18
C ALA A 172 -4.32 7.83 14.47
N ILE A 173 -3.35 7.93 13.55
CA ILE A 173 -3.05 9.16 12.78
C ILE A 173 -3.58 9.15 11.35
N GLY A 174 -4.32 8.10 10.97
CA GLY A 174 -4.89 7.96 9.65
C GLY A 174 -3.86 7.73 8.54
N ILE A 175 -2.90 6.84 8.79
CA ILE A 175 -1.89 6.41 7.83
C ILE A 175 -1.89 4.88 7.77
N ALA A 176 -1.46 4.31 6.64
CA ALA A 176 -1.18 2.88 6.50
C ALA A 176 0.01 2.64 5.57
N TYR A 177 0.61 1.45 5.61
CA TYR A 177 1.44 0.98 4.51
C TYR A 177 0.55 0.43 3.39
N ALA A 178 0.92 0.66 2.13
CA ALA A 178 0.29 0.06 0.97
C ALA A 178 0.84 -1.38 0.75
N GLY A 179 0.66 -2.24 1.73
CA GLY A 179 1.14 -3.63 1.72
C GLY A 179 2.66 -3.72 1.52
N LYS A 180 3.09 -4.63 0.63
CA LYS A 180 4.50 -4.84 0.27
C LYS A 180 4.96 -3.96 -0.90
N LEU A 181 4.16 -2.97 -1.30
CA LEU A 181 4.49 -2.11 -2.43
C LEU A 181 5.79 -1.36 -2.16
N MET A 182 6.71 -1.47 -3.11
CA MET A 182 8.06 -0.90 -3.03
C MET A 182 8.29 0.15 -4.11
N TYR A 183 9.04 1.17 -3.76
CA TYR A 183 9.65 2.09 -4.70
C TYR A 183 11.13 1.75 -4.86
N LYS A 184 11.47 1.21 -6.02
CA LYS A 184 12.85 1.00 -6.47
C LYS A 184 13.20 2.14 -7.41
N ASN A 185 14.19 2.95 -7.06
CA ASN A 185 14.77 3.90 -8.01
C ASN A 185 15.78 3.16 -8.87
N ASP A 186 15.85 3.45 -10.16
CA ASP A 186 16.81 2.81 -11.08
C ASP A 186 18.26 3.25 -10.83
N SER A 187 18.46 4.24 -9.96
CA SER A 187 19.77 4.73 -9.52
C SER A 187 20.06 4.34 -8.06
N ASP A 188 21.29 3.87 -7.80
CA ASP A 188 21.85 3.57 -6.45
C ASP A 188 21.77 4.77 -5.46
N LEU A 189 21.45 5.95 -5.97
CA LEU A 189 21.10 7.15 -5.24
C LEU A 189 19.59 7.37 -5.39
N ALA A 190 18.77 6.94 -4.43
CA ALA A 190 17.35 7.28 -4.43
C ALA A 190 17.19 8.75 -4.03
N GLU A 191 17.35 9.66 -4.98
CA GLU A 191 17.22 11.10 -4.80
C GLU A 191 15.85 11.58 -5.31
N LEU A 192 15.14 12.32 -4.46
CA LEU A 192 13.83 12.88 -4.77
C LEU A 192 13.94 14.40 -4.79
N LEU A 193 13.72 14.98 -5.97
CA LEU A 193 13.72 16.44 -6.17
C LEU A 193 12.40 17.02 -5.67
N VAL A 194 12.45 18.03 -4.80
CA VAL A 194 11.25 18.64 -4.20
C VAL A 194 10.35 19.30 -5.25
N LYS A 195 10.93 19.81 -6.35
CA LYS A 195 10.16 20.33 -7.51
C LYS A 195 9.27 19.28 -8.20
N ASP A 196 9.62 18.00 -8.06
CA ASP A 196 8.91 16.87 -8.66
C ASP A 196 7.97 16.18 -7.64
N ASN A 197 7.82 16.77 -6.44
CA ASN A 197 7.07 16.18 -5.34
C ASN A 197 5.56 16.20 -5.61
N MET A 198 4.94 15.03 -5.58
CA MET A 198 3.51 14.85 -5.85
C MET A 198 2.64 14.78 -4.57
N ALA A 199 3.18 15.14 -3.41
CA ALA A 199 2.52 14.94 -2.12
C ALA A 199 1.15 15.65 -1.97
N ASP A 200 0.94 16.77 -2.67
CA ASP A 200 -0.34 17.52 -2.62
C ASP A 200 -1.53 16.74 -3.18
N TYR A 201 -1.25 15.72 -3.97
CA TYR A 201 -2.28 14.91 -4.63
C TYR A 201 -2.46 13.56 -3.96
N ALA A 202 -1.77 13.29 -2.85
CA ALA A 202 -1.54 11.94 -2.35
C ALA A 202 -2.57 11.41 -1.32
N LYS A 203 -3.67 12.14 -1.10
CA LYS A 203 -4.83 11.63 -0.35
C LYS A 203 -5.97 11.27 -1.31
N PRO A 204 -6.82 10.28 -1.01
CA PRO A 204 -7.97 9.93 -1.84
C PRO A 204 -8.95 11.09 -2.10
N SER A 205 -9.24 11.90 -1.08
CA SER A 205 -10.10 13.09 -1.23
C SER A 205 -9.49 14.12 -2.18
N ASP A 206 -8.19 14.35 -2.02
CA ASP A 206 -7.44 15.32 -2.81
C ASP A 206 -7.31 14.83 -4.25
N LEU A 207 -7.26 13.51 -4.44
CA LEU A 207 -7.21 12.85 -5.74
C LEU A 207 -8.50 13.06 -6.54
N VAL A 208 -9.68 12.86 -5.93
CA VAL A 208 -10.96 13.15 -6.61
C VAL A 208 -11.04 14.62 -7.01
N SER A 209 -10.65 15.52 -6.10
CA SER A 209 -10.56 16.96 -6.39
C SER A 209 -9.56 17.28 -7.50
N ALA A 210 -8.39 16.63 -7.50
CA ALA A 210 -7.34 16.83 -8.49
C ALA A 210 -7.75 16.30 -9.87
N ILE A 211 -8.48 15.19 -9.95
CA ILE A 211 -9.05 14.69 -11.20
C ILE A 211 -10.01 15.72 -11.80
N ASN A 212 -10.85 16.35 -10.97
CA ASN A 212 -11.78 17.37 -11.43
C ASN A 212 -11.06 18.66 -11.88
N ASN A 213 -10.06 19.10 -11.11
CA ASN A 213 -9.45 20.42 -11.29
C ASN A 213 -8.21 20.41 -12.22
N HIS A 214 -7.55 19.26 -12.37
CA HIS A 214 -6.30 19.08 -13.12
C HIS A 214 -6.28 17.76 -13.92
N PRO A 215 -7.22 17.54 -14.85
CA PRO A 215 -7.30 16.29 -15.62
C PRO A 215 -6.03 16.00 -16.44
N GLU A 216 -5.22 17.01 -16.77
CA GLU A 216 -3.94 16.87 -17.46
C GLU A 216 -2.84 16.22 -16.59
N LYS A 217 -2.95 16.33 -15.26
CA LYS A 217 -1.98 15.76 -14.31
C LYS A 217 -2.29 14.32 -13.92
N ILE A 218 -3.42 13.79 -14.38
CA ILE A 218 -3.94 12.47 -14.01
C ILE A 218 -2.95 11.34 -14.26
N ASN A 219 -2.17 11.43 -15.34
CA ASN A 219 -1.12 10.46 -15.68
C ASN A 219 -0.04 10.32 -14.60
N ARG A 220 0.18 11.35 -13.78
CA ARG A 220 1.15 11.36 -12.69
C ARG A 220 0.61 10.77 -11.38
N LEU A 221 -0.68 10.42 -11.33
CA LEU A 221 -1.37 9.91 -10.15
C LEU A 221 -1.43 8.38 -10.11
N GLY A 222 -0.90 7.69 -11.13
CA GLY A 222 -0.97 6.23 -11.24
C GLY A 222 -0.42 5.47 -10.04
N GLY A 223 0.58 5.99 -9.34
CA GLY A 223 1.13 5.35 -8.15
C GLY A 223 0.21 5.48 -6.93
N LEU A 224 -0.46 6.61 -6.76
CA LEU A 224 -1.46 6.72 -5.70
C LEU A 224 -2.62 5.76 -5.95
N ILE A 225 -3.11 5.74 -7.18
CA ILE A 225 -4.14 4.82 -7.66
C ILE A 225 -3.70 3.37 -7.41
N HIS A 226 -2.46 3.04 -7.77
CA HIS A 226 -1.89 1.72 -7.54
C HIS A 226 -1.77 1.38 -6.06
N SER A 227 -1.44 2.34 -5.19
CA SER A 227 -1.32 2.10 -3.74
C SER A 227 -2.65 1.65 -3.11
N VAL A 228 -3.79 2.11 -3.64
CA VAL A 228 -5.13 1.70 -3.18
C VAL A 228 -5.34 0.19 -3.36
N VAL A 229 -4.79 -0.39 -4.43
CA VAL A 229 -4.87 -1.83 -4.75
C VAL A 229 -4.22 -2.69 -3.67
N HIS A 230 -3.30 -2.12 -2.89
CA HIS A 230 -2.52 -2.81 -1.86
C HIS A 230 -2.95 -2.44 -0.43
N LEU A 231 -4.10 -1.77 -0.26
CA LEU A 231 -4.60 -1.44 1.06
C LEU A 231 -5.15 -2.66 1.80
N PRO A 232 -5.06 -2.68 3.14
CA PRO A 232 -5.84 -3.60 3.96
C PRO A 232 -7.34 -3.49 3.65
N GLU A 233 -8.05 -4.62 3.71
CA GLU A 233 -9.46 -4.73 3.34
C GLU A 233 -10.35 -3.70 4.06
N GLU A 234 -10.16 -3.52 5.38
CA GLU A 234 -10.90 -2.53 6.19
C GLU A 234 -10.79 -1.11 5.60
N LEU A 235 -9.58 -0.71 5.19
CA LEU A 235 -9.32 0.62 4.64
C LEU A 235 -9.84 0.73 3.20
N TYR A 236 -9.68 -0.32 2.41
CA TYR A 236 -10.25 -0.37 1.08
C TYR A 236 -11.78 -0.19 1.11
N ILE A 237 -12.49 -0.94 1.97
CA ILE A 237 -13.95 -0.81 2.13
C ILE A 237 -14.33 0.61 2.54
N LYS A 238 -13.62 1.18 3.52
CA LYS A 238 -13.86 2.55 3.99
C LYS A 238 -13.71 3.59 2.88
N HIS A 239 -12.76 3.41 1.97
CA HIS A 239 -12.46 4.36 0.91
C HIS A 239 -13.10 4.00 -0.44
N LYS A 240 -13.80 2.86 -0.54
CA LYS A 240 -14.44 2.34 -1.75
C LYS A 240 -15.26 3.39 -2.52
N PRO A 241 -16.10 4.25 -1.89
CA PRO A 241 -16.87 5.25 -2.63
C PRO A 241 -16.00 6.23 -3.42
N HIS A 242 -14.91 6.73 -2.83
CA HIS A 242 -13.98 7.64 -3.50
C HIS A 242 -13.21 6.94 -4.62
N VAL A 243 -12.89 5.66 -4.41
CA VAL A 243 -12.23 4.82 -5.41
C VAL A 243 -13.13 4.57 -6.62
N VAL A 244 -14.41 4.25 -6.37
CA VAL A 244 -15.44 4.08 -7.41
C VAL A 244 -15.59 5.36 -8.22
N GLU A 245 -15.76 6.51 -7.55
CA GLU A 245 -15.90 7.81 -8.22
C GLU A 245 -14.67 8.13 -9.07
N MET A 246 -13.47 7.91 -8.52
CA MET A 246 -12.23 8.07 -9.25
C MET A 246 -12.18 7.18 -10.50
N ILE A 247 -12.55 5.91 -10.38
CA ILE A 247 -12.57 4.97 -11.50
C ILE A 247 -13.56 5.42 -12.56
N GLN A 248 -14.76 5.85 -12.18
CA GLN A 248 -15.76 6.36 -13.13
C GLN A 248 -15.23 7.56 -13.92
N LYS A 249 -14.42 8.42 -13.29
CA LYS A 249 -13.81 9.58 -13.96
C LYS A 249 -12.55 9.24 -14.77
N LEU A 250 -11.80 8.24 -14.33
CA LEU A 250 -10.60 7.75 -15.01
C LEU A 250 -10.93 6.80 -16.17
N SER A 251 -12.05 6.10 -16.06
CA SER A 251 -12.56 5.15 -17.04
C SER A 251 -13.19 5.96 -18.18
N PRO A 252 -12.59 5.96 -19.37
CA PRO A 252 -13.11 6.73 -20.47
C PRO A 252 -14.03 5.82 -21.30
N ASP A 253 -15.33 6.14 -21.34
CA ASP A 253 -16.37 5.63 -22.25
C ASP A 253 -15.98 4.34 -23.01
N ASN A 254 -16.09 3.14 -22.41
CA ASN A 254 -16.00 1.79 -23.00
C ASN A 254 -14.90 1.48 -24.07
N ASN A 255 -13.97 2.39 -24.35
CA ASN A 255 -13.02 2.32 -25.48
C ASN A 255 -11.60 1.97 -25.04
N HIS A 256 -11.40 1.72 -23.74
CA HIS A 256 -10.07 1.59 -23.11
C HIS A 256 -9.83 0.22 -22.47
N ILE A 257 -10.69 -0.75 -22.74
CA ILE A 257 -10.43 -2.15 -22.42
C ILE A 257 -9.12 -2.54 -23.11
N PRO A 258 -8.10 -2.99 -22.35
CA PRO A 258 -6.82 -3.35 -22.94
C PRO A 258 -6.99 -4.60 -23.78
N THR A 259 -6.76 -4.48 -25.09
CA THR A 259 -6.78 -5.62 -25.99
C THR A 259 -5.53 -5.69 -26.86
N ARG A 260 -5.34 -6.80 -27.59
CA ARG A 260 -4.18 -6.93 -28.48
C ARG A 260 -4.22 -5.88 -29.59
N SER A 261 -5.41 -5.59 -30.11
CA SER A 261 -5.67 -4.65 -31.19
C SER A 261 -5.72 -3.19 -30.70
N LYS A 262 -6.17 -2.97 -29.45
CA LYS A 262 -6.23 -1.66 -28.79
C LYS A 262 -5.52 -1.71 -27.43
N PRO A 263 -4.18 -1.71 -27.41
CA PRO A 263 -3.46 -1.73 -26.15
C PRO A 263 -3.61 -0.42 -25.39
N VAL A 264 -3.70 -0.48 -24.07
CA VAL A 264 -3.51 0.70 -23.23
C VAL A 264 -2.03 1.02 -23.20
N GLU A 265 -1.67 2.16 -23.78
CA GLU A 265 -0.31 2.71 -23.76
C GLU A 265 0.23 2.84 -22.33
N SER A 266 1.56 2.98 -22.18
CA SER A 266 2.30 3.01 -20.91
C SER A 266 2.00 4.22 -20.01
N HIS A 267 0.73 4.46 -19.70
CA HIS A 267 0.26 5.48 -18.76
C HIS A 267 -0.10 4.79 -17.45
N ASP A 268 0.75 4.99 -16.44
CA ASP A 268 0.62 4.39 -15.10
C ASP A 268 -0.80 4.58 -14.53
N ALA A 269 -1.42 5.75 -14.73
CA ALA A 269 -2.78 6.01 -14.25
C ALA A 269 -3.87 5.15 -14.87
N LYS A 270 -3.85 4.94 -16.19
CA LYS A 270 -4.82 4.06 -16.87
C LYS A 270 -4.61 2.60 -16.49
N LYS A 271 -3.36 2.15 -16.37
CA LYS A 271 -3.04 0.79 -15.90
C LYS A 271 -3.50 0.57 -14.46
N ALA A 272 -3.30 1.56 -13.58
CA ALA A 272 -3.76 1.50 -12.20
C ALA A 272 -5.28 1.53 -12.11
N ALA A 273 -5.96 2.34 -12.93
CA ALA A 273 -7.42 2.31 -13.07
C ALA A 273 -7.91 0.91 -13.45
N MET A 274 -7.28 0.26 -14.44
CA MET A 274 -7.63 -1.10 -14.84
C MET A 274 -7.42 -2.14 -13.73
N LEU A 275 -6.37 -2.01 -12.94
CA LEU A 275 -6.14 -2.88 -11.77
C LEU A 275 -7.22 -2.71 -10.71
N MET A 276 -7.66 -1.48 -10.45
CA MET A 276 -8.74 -1.26 -9.48
C MET A 276 -10.10 -1.70 -10.02
N CYS A 277 -10.37 -1.53 -11.32
CA CYS A 277 -11.56 -2.12 -11.94
C CYS A 277 -11.61 -3.62 -11.68
N ASP A 278 -10.49 -4.34 -11.83
CA ASP A 278 -10.41 -5.77 -11.50
C ASP A 278 -10.68 -6.06 -10.01
N ILE A 279 -10.27 -5.21 -9.07
CA ILE A 279 -10.66 -5.36 -7.66
C ILE A 279 -12.17 -5.15 -7.48
N MET A 280 -12.71 -4.03 -7.97
CA MET A 280 -14.13 -3.72 -7.83
C MET A 280 -15.04 -4.78 -8.44
N ILE A 281 -14.63 -5.30 -9.59
CA ILE A 281 -15.25 -6.43 -10.26
C ILE A 281 -15.22 -7.59 -9.26
N ARG A 282 -14.04 -8.07 -8.83
CA ARG A 282 -13.90 -9.22 -7.90
C ARG A 282 -14.70 -9.10 -6.60
N ASP A 283 -14.84 -7.90 -6.05
CA ASP A 283 -15.59 -7.67 -4.81
C ASP A 283 -17.11 -7.77 -4.98
N GLY A 284 -17.59 -7.88 -6.22
CA GLY A 284 -18.98 -7.73 -6.56
C GLY A 284 -19.39 -6.25 -6.41
N LEU A 285 -19.77 -5.63 -7.52
CA LEU A 285 -20.78 -4.58 -7.43
C LEU A 285 -22.03 -5.27 -6.88
N GLU A 286 -22.33 -5.01 -5.61
CA GLU A 286 -23.51 -5.45 -4.85
C GLU A 286 -24.51 -6.29 -5.66
N GLY A 287 -24.40 -7.62 -5.53
CA GLY A 287 -25.44 -8.56 -5.94
C GLY A 287 -25.61 -8.82 -7.45
N ASN A 288 -24.88 -8.16 -8.35
CA ASN A 288 -24.98 -8.41 -9.79
C ASN A 288 -23.72 -9.09 -10.33
N VAL A 289 -23.89 -10.27 -10.91
CA VAL A 289 -22.89 -10.93 -11.74
C VAL A 289 -22.67 -10.08 -12.99
N VAL A 290 -21.56 -9.34 -13.05
CA VAL A 290 -21.20 -8.51 -14.21
C VAL A 290 -19.95 -9.10 -14.85
N LEU A 291 -20.09 -9.71 -16.04
CA LEU A 291 -18.94 -10.10 -16.85
C LEU A 291 -18.06 -8.87 -17.07
N ALA A 292 -16.74 -8.97 -16.88
CA ALA A 292 -15.92 -7.81 -17.19
C ALA A 292 -15.95 -7.50 -18.68
N GLU A 293 -15.88 -6.23 -19.02
CA GLU A 293 -15.82 -5.81 -20.40
C GLU A 293 -14.54 -6.35 -21.09
N GLY A 294 -14.63 -6.69 -22.38
CA GLY A 294 -13.49 -7.27 -23.10
C GLY A 294 -13.26 -8.76 -22.90
N ILE A 295 -14.11 -9.42 -22.11
CA ILE A 295 -14.05 -10.86 -21.91
C ILE A 295 -14.05 -11.67 -23.21
N HIS A 296 -14.66 -11.14 -24.28
CA HIS A 296 -14.68 -11.77 -25.61
C HIS A 296 -13.28 -11.86 -26.25
N GLU A 297 -12.35 -10.99 -25.89
CA GLU A 297 -10.98 -11.00 -26.42
C GLU A 297 -10.00 -11.73 -25.49
N PHE A 298 -10.10 -11.50 -24.18
CA PHE A 298 -9.31 -12.23 -23.20
C PHE A 298 -10.04 -12.29 -21.84
N PRO A 299 -10.14 -13.49 -21.24
CA PRO A 299 -9.63 -14.77 -21.75
C PRO A 299 -10.50 -15.46 -22.80
N GLY A 300 -11.62 -14.87 -23.16
CA GLY A 300 -12.64 -15.51 -23.97
C GLY A 300 -13.87 -15.88 -23.14
N ARG A 301 -14.99 -16.06 -23.84
CA ARG A 301 -16.24 -16.58 -23.29
C ARG A 301 -16.55 -17.90 -23.98
N PHE A 302 -17.11 -18.86 -23.26
CA PHE A 302 -17.66 -20.05 -23.89
C PHE A 302 -18.75 -19.65 -24.90
N GLU A 303 -18.72 -20.23 -26.10
CA GLU A 303 -19.79 -20.05 -27.09
C GLU A 303 -21.12 -20.59 -26.55
N ASN A 304 -21.07 -21.73 -25.87
CA ASN A 304 -22.19 -22.33 -25.15
C ASN A 304 -21.79 -22.54 -23.69
N THR A 305 -22.62 -22.08 -22.75
CA THR A 305 -22.38 -22.28 -21.31
C THR A 305 -22.29 -23.79 -21.01
N PRO A 306 -21.16 -24.31 -20.50
CA PRO A 306 -21.06 -25.72 -20.17
C PRO A 306 -21.94 -26.04 -18.95
N GLU A 307 -22.34 -27.31 -18.84
CA GLU A 307 -23.05 -27.80 -17.66
C GLU A 307 -22.15 -27.68 -16.42
N ILE A 308 -22.68 -27.11 -15.35
CA ILE A 308 -21.96 -26.97 -14.08
C ILE A 308 -22.02 -28.30 -13.35
N GLN A 309 -20.85 -28.78 -12.92
CA GLN A 309 -20.72 -30.04 -12.21
C GLN A 309 -20.15 -29.80 -10.81
N SER A 310 -20.65 -30.56 -9.85
CA SER A 310 -19.99 -30.69 -8.54
C SER A 310 -18.94 -31.79 -8.64
N ILE A 311 -17.72 -31.48 -8.20
CA ILE A 311 -16.59 -32.39 -8.23
C ILE A 311 -15.93 -32.43 -6.86
N GLU A 312 -15.38 -33.58 -6.51
CA GLU A 312 -14.54 -33.75 -5.33
C GLU A 312 -13.10 -34.01 -5.81
N LEU A 313 -12.15 -33.27 -5.27
CA LEU A 313 -10.74 -33.35 -5.64
C LEU A 313 -9.90 -33.59 -4.39
N GLU A 314 -8.98 -34.56 -4.45
CA GLU A 314 -8.01 -34.83 -3.40
C GLU A 314 -6.60 -34.52 -3.91
N PHE A 315 -5.87 -33.68 -3.16
CA PHE A 315 -4.49 -33.33 -3.46
C PHE A 315 -3.56 -33.74 -2.33
N SER A 316 -2.45 -34.39 -2.69
CA SER A 316 -1.34 -34.67 -1.78
C SER A 316 -0.04 -34.22 -2.42
N SER A 317 0.70 -33.38 -1.72
CA SER A 317 1.98 -32.88 -2.21
C SER A 317 2.96 -32.64 -1.07
N GLN A 318 4.22 -32.99 -1.31
CA GLN A 318 5.33 -32.68 -0.41
C GLN A 318 6.07 -31.41 -0.83
N THR A 319 5.76 -30.86 -2.00
CA THR A 319 6.43 -29.70 -2.57
C THR A 319 5.48 -28.51 -2.67
N HIS A 320 5.99 -27.29 -2.53
CA HIS A 320 5.23 -26.06 -2.77
C HIS A 320 5.14 -25.80 -4.28
N LYS A 321 4.31 -26.57 -4.98
CA LYS A 321 4.06 -26.44 -6.42
C LYS A 321 2.59 -26.14 -6.69
N PHE A 322 2.32 -25.59 -7.87
CA PHE A 322 0.97 -25.46 -8.39
C PHE A 322 0.45 -26.84 -8.78
N HIS A 323 -0.81 -27.11 -8.42
CA HIS A 323 -1.52 -28.34 -8.76
C HIS A 323 -2.78 -27.93 -9.51
N SER A 324 -2.87 -28.37 -10.76
CA SER A 324 -4.06 -28.09 -11.56
C SER A 324 -5.21 -28.96 -11.15
N THR A 325 -6.39 -28.34 -11.05
CA THR A 325 -7.65 -29.05 -10.87
C THR A 325 -8.12 -29.70 -12.18
N GLY A 326 -7.65 -29.21 -13.34
CA GLY A 326 -8.20 -29.56 -14.65
C GLY A 326 -9.61 -29.00 -14.87
N CYS A 327 -10.10 -28.15 -13.95
CA CYS A 327 -11.45 -27.63 -13.95
C CYS A 327 -11.47 -26.22 -14.47
N TYR A 328 -12.58 -25.87 -15.12
CA TYR A 328 -12.81 -24.55 -15.68
C TYR A 328 -14.11 -24.03 -15.11
N LEU A 329 -14.12 -22.75 -14.79
CA LEU A 329 -15.29 -22.08 -14.29
C LEU A 329 -15.67 -21.00 -15.30
N PRO A 330 -16.85 -21.07 -15.93
CA PRO A 330 -17.32 -20.03 -16.82
C PRO A 330 -17.38 -18.68 -16.10
N ALA A 331 -16.99 -17.63 -16.79
CA ALA A 331 -17.06 -16.29 -16.24
C ALA A 331 -18.48 -15.90 -15.87
N GLY A 332 -18.63 -15.25 -14.74
CA GLY A 332 -19.92 -14.89 -14.16
C GLY A 332 -20.62 -16.05 -13.44
N THR A 333 -20.05 -17.25 -13.39
CA THR A 333 -20.64 -18.35 -12.64
C THR A 333 -20.18 -18.33 -11.19
N VAL A 334 -21.13 -18.38 -10.25
CA VAL A 334 -20.82 -18.57 -8.82
C VAL A 334 -20.24 -19.97 -8.64
N MET A 335 -19.04 -20.06 -8.09
CA MET A 335 -18.48 -21.31 -7.58
C MET A 335 -18.65 -21.38 -6.08
N GLU A 336 -19.15 -22.51 -5.63
CA GLU A 336 -19.17 -22.89 -4.22
C GLU A 336 -18.04 -23.90 -3.98
N LEU A 337 -17.21 -23.60 -2.99
CA LEU A 337 -16.10 -24.43 -2.57
C LEU A 337 -16.29 -24.79 -1.10
N SER A 338 -16.22 -26.06 -0.80
CA SER A 338 -16.08 -26.59 0.55
C SER A 338 -14.82 -27.43 0.64
N TRP A 339 -14.11 -27.36 1.76
CA TRP A 339 -12.92 -28.19 1.99
C TRP A 339 -12.92 -28.83 3.38
N SER A 340 -12.32 -30.01 3.44
CA SER A 340 -12.06 -30.74 4.68
C SER A 340 -10.75 -30.26 5.33
N LYS A 341 -10.50 -30.70 6.57
CA LYS A 341 -9.32 -30.30 7.35
C LYS A 341 -8.03 -30.61 6.58
N THR A 342 -7.30 -29.56 6.22
CA THR A 342 -5.99 -29.69 5.59
C THR A 342 -4.91 -29.91 6.65
N LYS A 343 -3.94 -30.80 6.36
CA LYS A 343 -2.78 -31.06 7.25
C LYS A 343 -1.71 -29.98 7.16
N LYS A 344 -1.77 -29.13 6.13
CA LYS A 344 -0.82 -28.06 5.80
C LYS A 344 -1.60 -26.89 5.17
N PRO A 345 -1.11 -25.64 5.23
CA PRO A 345 -1.79 -24.52 4.59
C PRO A 345 -1.80 -24.72 3.07
N TRP A 346 -2.99 -24.63 2.48
CA TRP A 346 -3.17 -24.64 1.02
C TRP A 346 -3.70 -23.30 0.57
N ASN A 347 -3.46 -22.96 -0.69
CA ASN A 347 -4.13 -21.84 -1.33
C ASN A 347 -4.87 -22.36 -2.55
N ILE A 348 -6.17 -22.08 -2.65
CA ILE A 348 -6.88 -22.24 -3.91
C ILE A 348 -6.72 -20.96 -4.74
N ILE A 349 -6.41 -21.13 -6.01
CA ILE A 349 -6.28 -20.04 -6.96
C ILE A 349 -7.29 -20.29 -8.06
N ILE A 350 -8.12 -19.29 -8.34
CA ILE A 350 -9.14 -19.33 -9.38
C ILE A 350 -8.77 -18.19 -10.31
N GLY A 351 -8.17 -18.50 -11.46
CA GLY A 351 -7.61 -17.46 -12.31
C GLY A 351 -6.71 -17.97 -13.41
N LEU A 352 -6.45 -17.10 -14.38
CA LEU A 352 -5.52 -17.35 -15.48
C LEU A 352 -4.10 -16.94 -15.14
N HIS A 353 -3.96 -15.77 -14.49
CA HIS A 353 -2.67 -15.19 -14.19
C HIS A 353 -2.78 -14.12 -13.12
N GLY A 354 -1.64 -13.79 -12.51
CA GLY A 354 -1.54 -12.77 -11.48
C GLY A 354 -0.53 -11.68 -11.81
N ASP A 355 -0.30 -11.42 -13.09
CA ASP A 355 0.74 -10.50 -13.55
C ASP A 355 0.33 -9.06 -13.27
N GLU A 356 0.87 -8.43 -12.24
CA GLU A 356 0.60 -7.01 -11.99
C GLU A 356 1.40 -6.16 -13.01
N LEU A 357 0.91 -6.08 -14.25
CA LEU A 357 1.54 -5.43 -15.41
C LEU A 357 1.67 -3.89 -15.30
N TYR A 358 1.51 -3.35 -14.09
CA TYR A 358 1.58 -1.93 -13.76
C TYR A 358 2.99 -1.35 -13.97
N ASN A 359 4.01 -1.96 -13.36
CA ASN A 359 5.40 -1.44 -13.41
C ASN A 359 6.15 -1.84 -14.69
N THR A 360 5.46 -2.16 -15.77
CA THR A 360 6.11 -2.53 -17.04
C THR A 360 6.00 -1.38 -18.03
N ASP A 361 7.06 -1.11 -18.78
CA ASP A 361 7.00 -0.15 -19.91
C ASP A 361 6.18 -0.71 -21.10
N SER A 362 5.80 -1.99 -21.02
CA SER A 362 5.02 -2.65 -22.05
C SER A 362 3.58 -2.12 -22.09
N LYS A 363 3.01 -2.05 -23.29
CA LYS A 363 1.60 -1.67 -23.45
C LYS A 363 0.72 -2.79 -22.90
N LEU A 364 -0.33 -2.42 -22.16
CA LEU A 364 -1.26 -3.38 -21.58
C LEU A 364 -2.23 -3.86 -22.67
N ARG A 365 -2.08 -5.11 -23.09
CA ARG A 365 -2.82 -5.73 -24.21
C ARG A 365 -3.95 -6.69 -23.79
N ARG A 366 -4.17 -6.81 -22.49
CA ARG A 366 -5.17 -7.67 -21.87
C ARG A 366 -5.41 -7.18 -20.45
N TRP A 367 -6.46 -7.70 -19.80
CA TRP A 367 -6.68 -7.50 -18.38
C TRP A 367 -5.40 -7.78 -17.56
N PRO A 368 -5.01 -6.89 -16.63
CA PRO A 368 -3.74 -6.99 -15.94
C PRO A 368 -3.73 -8.16 -14.96
N LYS A 369 -4.76 -8.34 -14.14
CA LYS A 369 -4.83 -9.43 -13.16
C LYS A 369 -6.19 -10.10 -13.30
N ILE A 370 -6.21 -11.42 -13.43
CA ILE A 370 -7.43 -12.22 -13.41
C ILE A 370 -7.14 -13.42 -12.52
N ARG A 371 -7.16 -13.16 -11.21
CA ARG A 371 -7.09 -14.23 -10.21
C ARG A 371 -7.75 -13.84 -8.89
N ILE A 372 -8.42 -14.83 -8.32
CA ILE A 372 -8.78 -14.90 -6.91
C ILE A 372 -7.82 -15.89 -6.27
N LYS A 373 -7.33 -15.56 -5.07
CA LYS A 373 -6.52 -16.45 -4.25
C LYS A 373 -7.18 -16.51 -2.88
N LYS A 374 -7.52 -17.72 -2.43
CA LYS A 374 -8.10 -17.95 -1.11
C LYS A 374 -7.23 -18.94 -0.36
N GLU A 375 -6.84 -18.54 0.85
CA GLU A 375 -6.12 -19.42 1.77
C GLU A 375 -7.10 -20.40 2.43
N LEU A 376 -6.71 -21.68 2.47
CA LEU A 376 -7.40 -22.76 3.14
C LEU A 376 -6.68 -23.02 4.46
N LYS A 377 -7.28 -22.55 5.55
CA LYS A 377 -6.72 -22.68 6.90
C LYS A 377 -6.60 -24.14 7.32
N THR A 378 -5.50 -24.46 7.99
CA THR A 378 -5.25 -25.80 8.53
C THR A 378 -6.27 -26.15 9.61
N ASN A 379 -6.70 -27.41 9.65
CA ASN A 379 -7.59 -27.95 10.68
C ASN A 379 -8.99 -27.32 10.79
N GLU A 380 -9.38 -26.47 9.83
CA GLU A 380 -10.71 -25.85 9.78
C GLU A 380 -11.51 -26.43 8.60
N LEU A 381 -12.79 -26.73 8.86
CA LEU A 381 -13.78 -26.85 7.78
C LEU A 381 -14.06 -25.45 7.27
N GLY A 382 -14.19 -25.28 5.97
CA GLY A 382 -14.50 -23.98 5.43
C GLY A 382 -15.28 -24.05 4.13
N ASN A 383 -16.00 -22.95 3.91
CA ASN A 383 -16.84 -22.73 2.76
C ASN A 383 -16.42 -21.41 2.13
N PHE A 384 -16.42 -21.32 0.81
CA PHE A 384 -16.11 -20.12 0.06
C PHE A 384 -16.99 -20.09 -1.18
N SER A 385 -17.77 -19.02 -1.35
CA SER A 385 -18.43 -18.74 -2.61
C SER A 385 -17.73 -17.57 -3.30
N SER A 386 -17.55 -17.68 -4.60
CA SER A 386 -17.03 -16.57 -5.39
C SER A 386 -17.49 -16.66 -6.83
N THR A 387 -17.76 -15.49 -7.41
CA THR A 387 -18.07 -15.36 -8.82
C THR A 387 -16.82 -14.85 -9.52
N PRO A 388 -16.10 -15.65 -10.31
CA PRO A 388 -15.02 -15.13 -11.11
C PRO A 388 -15.62 -14.45 -12.32
N LEU A 389 -15.32 -13.18 -12.48
CA LEU A 389 -16.02 -12.35 -13.47
C LEU A 389 -15.37 -12.40 -14.86
N ASN A 390 -14.30 -13.21 -14.99
CA ASN A 390 -13.33 -13.11 -16.06
C ASN A 390 -12.68 -14.44 -16.47
N ILE A 391 -13.23 -15.62 -16.18
CA ILE A 391 -12.47 -16.88 -16.38
C ILE A 391 -13.09 -17.82 -17.40
N CYS A 392 -12.22 -18.32 -18.30
CA CYS A 392 -12.16 -19.69 -18.79
C CYS A 392 -10.70 -20.11 -18.59
N SER A 393 -10.35 -21.08 -17.74
CA SER A 393 -8.97 -21.59 -17.67
C SER A 393 -8.80 -22.91 -16.90
N PRO A 394 -7.84 -23.77 -17.32
CA PRO A 394 -7.32 -24.90 -16.56
C PRO A 394 -6.00 -24.49 -15.88
N PHE A 395 -6.01 -24.05 -14.62
CA PHE A 395 -4.71 -23.92 -13.93
C PHE A 395 -4.72 -24.51 -12.56
#